data_AF-D7FUV5-F1
#
_entry.id   AF-D7FUV5-F1
#
_cell.length_a   1.000
_cell.length_b   1.000
_cell.length_c   1.000
_cell.angle_alpha   90.00
_cell.angle_beta   90.00
_cell.angle_gamma   90.00
#
_symmetry.space_group_name_H-M   'P 1'
#
loop_
_entity.id
_entity.type
_entity.pdbx_description
1 polymer ?
#
loop_
_entity_poly.entity_id
_entity_poly.type
_entity_poly.pdbx_seq_one_letter_code
_entity_poly.pdbx_strand_id
1 'polypeptide(L)'
;MSYGGGGGGRGEFYKNKYGGGGRGGGGGRGRGGGGGGGGRGEYYKNKYGGGGRGGGGGRGGGGDAFSGGGGGSADFMTSRSTNRSGSAQQLIDSLRRMDNRPYPAYKDTEGSWTFNSQQGMPDFMLCVDKIQADPFAAPSRLHVVVPGKVAGFPAEAFSTKVRKVALCDFLTRRFLEAARQDGADQKAGGGGWGGAKGGEITIDEPGQHIAVLVTTVRGSAGCGRERVGGEGRSICGGWAVEILGQTVPELIRRSLIFSNLDGEALRQHVLSAEDQEALRGSLRAGGVVGFVINGAILPRESGNSDRPMDATKAIPFTSPPSLEKTFTLPNRGTVTGMGIPPGVTLIVGGGFHGKSTIEVALQVGCYNHIPGDGREFVSVEASAVKAISYGRSAFCLEPTQSGGNSQANREQLRFFRSTLTVGKGKTLALTRQTTKTDA
;
A
#
# COMPACT_ATOMS: atom_id res chain seq x y z
N MET A 1 40.88 29.41 -31.29
CA MET A 1 39.81 30.44 -31.27
C MET A 1 39.05 30.33 -29.97
N SER A 2 38.64 31.48 -29.44
CA SER A 2 38.39 31.81 -28.03
C SER A 2 37.08 31.30 -27.40
N TYR A 3 37.19 30.95 -26.10
CA TYR A 3 36.29 30.96 -24.93
C TYR A 3 34.77 31.32 -24.98
N GLY A 4 34.03 30.65 -24.08
CA GLY A 4 32.84 31.11 -23.32
C GLY A 4 31.58 30.26 -23.58
N GLY A 5 30.77 29.74 -22.63
CA GLY A 5 30.60 29.92 -21.19
C GLY A 5 29.09 29.88 -20.84
N GLY A 6 28.67 29.08 -19.85
CA GLY A 6 27.32 29.11 -19.21
C GLY A 6 26.27 28.21 -19.87
N GLY A 7 25.46 27.38 -19.20
CA GLY A 7 24.98 27.44 -17.82
C GLY A 7 23.50 27.85 -17.81
N GLY A 8 22.59 26.90 -17.62
CA GLY A 8 21.17 27.20 -17.31
C GLY A 8 20.14 26.37 -18.09
N GLY A 9 19.65 25.29 -17.49
CA GLY A 9 18.60 24.46 -18.11
C GLY A 9 17.82 23.62 -17.11
N ARG A 10 17.53 24.14 -15.92
CA ARG A 10 16.61 23.52 -14.93
C ARG A 10 15.60 24.50 -14.31
N GLY A 11 15.51 25.72 -14.85
CA GLY A 11 14.64 26.78 -14.31
C GLY A 11 13.28 26.94 -15.00
N GLU A 12 13.11 26.46 -16.23
CA GLU A 12 11.88 26.74 -17.02
C GLU A 12 10.72 25.77 -16.78
N PHE A 13 10.97 24.58 -16.24
CA PHE A 13 9.89 23.59 -16.05
C PHE A 13 8.99 23.87 -14.84
N TYR A 14 9.42 24.73 -13.89
CA TYR A 14 8.66 25.05 -12.67
C TYR A 14 7.85 26.36 -12.74
N LYS A 15 8.02 27.19 -13.79
CA LYS A 15 7.26 28.45 -13.95
C LYS A 15 5.88 28.28 -14.60
N ASN A 16 5.66 27.22 -15.39
CA ASN A 16 4.37 27.01 -16.08
C ASN A 16 3.36 26.13 -15.32
N LYS A 17 3.72 25.59 -14.14
CA LYS A 17 2.81 24.74 -13.33
C LYS A 17 2.29 25.42 -12.05
N TYR A 18 2.92 26.52 -11.63
CA TYR A 18 2.48 27.32 -10.49
C TYR A 18 2.47 28.78 -10.89
N GLY A 19 1.28 29.28 -11.24
CA GLY A 19 1.06 30.68 -11.61
C GLY A 19 1.65 31.61 -10.58
N GLY A 20 2.50 32.53 -11.05
CA GLY A 20 3.10 33.58 -10.23
C GLY A 20 2.04 34.49 -9.64
N GLY A 21 1.87 34.40 -8.32
CA GLY A 21 1.24 35.45 -7.52
C GLY A 21 2.34 36.26 -6.85
N GLY A 22 2.63 37.46 -7.38
CA GLY A 22 3.66 38.34 -6.86
C GLY A 22 3.46 39.81 -7.21
N ARG A 23 2.59 40.46 -6.42
CA ARG A 23 2.58 41.88 -5.96
C ARG A 23 2.52 43.03 -6.98
N GLY A 24 1.49 43.87 -6.78
CA GLY A 24 1.52 45.30 -7.07
C GLY A 24 0.52 46.03 -6.17
N GLY A 25 1.01 46.87 -5.25
CA GLY A 25 0.18 47.80 -4.48
C GLY A 25 -0.09 49.08 -5.24
N GLY A 26 -1.20 49.76 -4.93
CA GLY A 26 -1.55 51.07 -5.48
C GLY A 26 -2.98 51.44 -5.08
N GLY A 27 -3.14 52.59 -4.41
CA GLY A 27 -4.36 52.98 -3.71
C GLY A 27 -5.54 53.42 -4.59
N GLY A 28 -6.71 53.54 -3.96
CA GLY A 28 -7.91 54.09 -4.58
C GLY A 28 -9.06 54.18 -3.58
N ARG A 29 -9.35 55.41 -3.13
CA ARG A 29 -10.50 55.77 -2.27
C ARG A 29 -11.82 55.57 -3.02
N GLY A 30 -12.87 55.10 -2.32
CA GLY A 30 -14.24 55.12 -2.82
C GLY A 30 -15.27 54.73 -1.74
N ARG A 31 -16.18 55.65 -1.44
CA ARG A 31 -17.22 55.60 -0.39
C ARG A 31 -18.45 54.76 -0.80
N GLY A 32 -19.16 54.21 0.19
CA GLY A 32 -20.63 54.37 0.28
C GLY A 32 -21.53 53.12 0.32
N GLY A 33 -22.32 53.00 1.39
CA GLY A 33 -23.63 52.31 1.50
C GLY A 33 -23.60 50.78 1.71
N GLY A 34 -24.32 50.13 2.62
CA GLY A 34 -25.47 50.50 3.44
C GLY A 34 -26.57 49.42 3.31
N GLY A 35 -26.90 48.72 4.41
CA GLY A 35 -28.05 47.79 4.55
C GLY A 35 -27.71 46.31 4.29
N GLY A 36 -28.15 45.30 5.04
CA GLY A 36 -29.13 45.20 6.14
C GLY A 36 -29.77 43.79 6.08
N GLY A 37 -29.85 43.09 7.23
CA GLY A 37 -30.62 41.84 7.43
C GLY A 37 -29.87 40.55 7.08
N GLY A 38 -29.82 39.50 7.87
CA GLY A 38 -30.57 39.11 9.07
C GLY A 38 -30.64 37.57 9.09
N GLY A 39 -30.20 36.95 10.18
CA GLY A 39 -30.62 35.61 10.60
C GLY A 39 -30.09 34.39 9.83
N ARG A 40 -28.84 33.97 10.08
CA ARG A 40 -28.39 32.57 9.90
C ARG A 40 -27.35 32.18 10.95
N GLY A 41 -27.73 32.22 12.23
CA GLY A 41 -26.88 31.83 13.35
C GLY A 41 -27.48 30.75 14.27
N GLU A 42 -28.77 30.46 14.17
CA GLU A 42 -29.46 29.65 15.20
C GLU A 42 -29.68 28.17 14.85
N TYR A 43 -29.45 27.73 13.61
CA TYR A 43 -29.69 26.33 13.24
C TYR A 43 -28.59 25.34 13.73
N TYR A 44 -27.40 25.83 14.06
CA TYR A 44 -26.28 24.97 14.50
C TYR A 44 -26.15 24.80 16.02
N LYS A 45 -26.88 25.59 16.83
CA LYS A 45 -26.83 25.48 18.30
C LYS A 45 -27.79 24.42 18.87
N ASN A 46 -28.91 24.15 18.20
CA ASN A 46 -29.97 23.27 18.73
C ASN A 46 -29.85 21.78 18.36
N LYS A 47 -28.81 21.34 17.63
CA LYS A 47 -28.61 19.91 17.29
C LYS A 47 -27.40 19.25 17.96
N TYR A 48 -26.49 20.02 18.56
CA TYR A 48 -25.25 19.49 19.17
C TYR A 48 -24.87 20.13 20.52
N GLY A 49 -25.76 20.92 21.13
CA GLY A 49 -25.54 21.47 22.47
C GLY A 49 -26.16 20.60 23.56
N GLY A 50 -25.35 19.87 24.33
CA GLY A 50 -25.79 19.30 25.62
C GLY A 50 -25.11 18.00 26.02
N GLY A 51 -24.07 18.08 26.85
CA GLY A 51 -23.44 16.93 27.50
C GLY A 51 -22.23 17.37 28.33
N GLY A 52 -22.50 17.97 29.49
CA GLY A 52 -21.55 18.72 30.32
C GLY A 52 -20.41 17.90 30.93
N ARG A 53 -19.28 18.61 31.15
CA ARG A 53 -18.20 18.23 32.06
C ARG A 53 -18.60 18.60 33.49
N GLY A 54 -18.74 17.61 34.37
CA GLY A 54 -18.64 17.77 35.82
C GLY A 54 -17.32 17.16 36.29
N GLY A 55 -16.50 17.95 36.97
CA GLY A 55 -15.24 17.51 37.56
C GLY A 55 -15.43 16.80 38.90
N GLY A 56 -14.47 15.94 39.24
CA GLY A 56 -14.32 15.32 40.55
C GLY A 56 -12.96 14.64 40.66
N GLY A 57 -12.10 15.15 41.54
CA GLY A 57 -10.74 14.63 41.77
C GLY A 57 -10.72 13.39 42.68
N GLY A 58 -9.61 12.64 42.62
CA GLY A 58 -9.30 11.54 43.52
C GLY A 58 -7.86 11.08 43.32
N ARG A 59 -7.03 11.22 44.37
CA ARG A 59 -5.65 10.72 44.50
C ARG A 59 -5.63 9.26 44.97
N GLY A 60 -4.54 8.54 44.65
CA GLY A 60 -4.10 7.27 45.25
C GLY A 60 -3.68 6.27 44.16
N GLY A 61 -2.53 5.60 44.13
CA GLY A 61 -1.49 5.33 45.14
C GLY A 61 -1.28 3.81 45.24
N GLY A 62 -0.07 3.31 44.92
CA GLY A 62 0.36 1.89 45.05
C GLY A 62 0.03 1.03 43.82
N GLY A 63 0.85 0.08 43.34
CA GLY A 63 2.02 -0.61 43.89
C GLY A 63 1.93 -2.08 43.47
N ASP A 64 2.92 -2.54 42.71
CA ASP A 64 3.42 -3.92 42.51
C ASP A 64 2.49 -5.06 42.04
N ALA A 65 2.89 -5.75 40.96
CA ALA A 65 3.40 -7.13 41.00
C ALA A 65 3.34 -7.85 39.64
N PHE A 66 4.44 -8.54 39.31
CA PHE A 66 4.60 -9.47 38.20
C PHE A 66 3.75 -10.74 38.36
N SER A 67 3.18 -11.25 37.27
CA SER A 67 3.07 -12.69 36.98
C SER A 67 2.76 -12.91 35.49
N GLY A 68 3.43 -13.90 34.90
CA GLY A 68 3.36 -14.21 33.47
C GLY A 68 2.13 -15.02 33.05
N GLY A 69 2.05 -15.26 31.74
CA GLY A 69 1.07 -16.14 31.11
C GLY A 69 0.81 -15.72 29.66
N GLY A 70 1.17 -16.59 28.72
CA GLY A 70 1.03 -16.35 27.29
C GLY A 70 -0.39 -16.54 26.74
N GLY A 71 -0.58 -16.13 25.49
CA GLY A 71 -1.69 -16.58 24.65
C GLY A 71 -2.52 -15.46 24.03
N GLY A 72 -2.71 -15.55 22.70
CA GLY A 72 -3.93 -15.06 22.06
C GLY A 72 -3.84 -13.72 21.33
N SER A 73 -3.50 -13.76 20.04
CA SER A 73 -3.93 -12.74 19.09
C SER A 73 -5.44 -12.84 18.88
N ALA A 74 -6.23 -12.03 19.59
CA ALA A 74 -7.67 -11.91 19.34
C ALA A 74 -8.25 -10.62 19.91
N ASP A 75 -7.76 -9.44 19.51
CA ASP A 75 -8.38 -8.17 19.94
C ASP A 75 -8.42 -7.12 18.81
N PHE A 76 -8.98 -7.52 17.66
CA PHE A 76 -9.35 -6.57 16.62
C PHE A 76 -10.76 -6.84 16.05
N MET A 77 -11.76 -7.09 16.89
CA MET A 77 -13.18 -7.06 16.46
C MET A 77 -14.12 -6.79 17.62
N THR A 78 -14.37 -5.52 17.93
CA THR A 78 -15.62 -5.11 18.62
C THR A 78 -16.15 -3.84 17.99
N SER A 79 -16.86 -3.99 16.87
CA SER A 79 -17.73 -2.98 16.29
C SER A 79 -19.03 -3.68 15.91
N ARG A 80 -20.13 -3.34 16.59
CA ARG A 80 -21.53 -3.79 16.40
C ARG A 80 -21.76 -4.59 15.10
N SER A 81 -21.70 -5.92 15.20
CA SER A 81 -22.12 -6.83 14.14
C SER A 81 -23.64 -6.75 14.01
N THR A 82 -24.15 -6.29 12.88
CA THR A 82 -25.47 -6.70 12.42
C THR A 82 -25.34 -8.15 11.94
N ASN A 83 -25.83 -9.12 12.73
CA ASN A 83 -25.87 -10.56 12.39
C ASN A 83 -26.81 -10.89 11.21
N ARG A 84 -26.95 -10.02 10.21
CA ARG A 84 -27.79 -10.31 9.04
C ARG A 84 -27.05 -11.28 8.15
N SER A 85 -27.70 -12.41 7.89
CA SER A 85 -27.27 -13.37 6.89
C SER A 85 -28.44 -13.71 5.98
N GLY A 86 -28.19 -13.92 4.69
CA GLY A 86 -29.24 -14.26 3.73
C GLY A 86 -28.72 -14.81 2.42
N SER A 87 -29.63 -15.09 1.49
CA SER A 87 -29.30 -15.52 0.12
C SER A 87 -29.00 -14.33 -0.79
N ALA A 88 -28.29 -14.59 -1.90
CA ALA A 88 -28.07 -13.61 -2.96
C ALA A 88 -29.38 -12.97 -3.45
N GLN A 89 -30.45 -13.76 -3.60
CA GLN A 89 -31.75 -13.25 -4.03
C GLN A 89 -32.34 -12.27 -3.00
N GLN A 90 -32.21 -12.55 -1.71
CA GLN A 90 -32.67 -11.63 -0.65
C GLN A 90 -31.89 -10.31 -0.66
N LEU A 91 -30.59 -10.34 -0.93
CA LEU A 91 -29.78 -9.13 -1.14
C LEU A 91 -30.29 -8.35 -2.35
N ILE A 92 -30.44 -9.01 -3.51
CA ILE A 92 -30.91 -8.40 -4.76
C ILE A 92 -32.28 -7.75 -4.58
N ASP A 93 -33.23 -8.45 -3.96
CA ASP A 93 -34.58 -7.93 -3.72
C ASP A 93 -34.56 -6.76 -2.73
N SER A 94 -33.64 -6.77 -1.77
CA SER A 94 -33.45 -5.65 -0.84
C SER A 94 -32.89 -4.42 -1.55
N LEU A 95 -31.90 -4.58 -2.42
CA LEU A 95 -31.34 -3.51 -3.23
C LEU A 95 -32.39 -2.90 -4.18
N ARG A 96 -33.21 -3.73 -4.83
CA ARG A 96 -34.33 -3.25 -5.68
C ARG A 96 -35.35 -2.44 -4.89
N ARG A 97 -35.72 -2.88 -3.68
CA ARG A 97 -36.66 -2.16 -2.79
C ARG A 97 -36.09 -0.85 -2.23
N MET A 98 -34.76 -0.74 -2.18
CA MET A 98 -34.06 0.47 -1.73
C MET A 98 -33.89 1.52 -2.82
N ASP A 99 -34.26 1.22 -4.07
CA ASP A 99 -34.15 2.18 -5.16
C ASP A 99 -34.88 3.50 -4.84
N ASN A 100 -34.20 4.62 -5.08
CA ASN A 100 -34.63 5.98 -4.73
C ASN A 100 -34.85 6.26 -3.23
N ARG A 101 -34.53 5.34 -2.30
CA ARG A 101 -34.53 5.64 -0.86
C ARG A 101 -33.33 6.51 -0.47
N PRO A 102 -33.37 7.20 0.69
CA PRO A 102 -32.23 7.93 1.22
C PRO A 102 -31.01 7.02 1.39
N TYR A 103 -29.82 7.53 1.07
CA TYR A 103 -28.55 6.79 1.11
C TYR A 103 -28.31 5.95 2.39
N PRO A 104 -28.64 6.43 3.61
CA PRO A 104 -28.44 5.65 4.83
C PRO A 104 -29.16 4.30 4.87
N ALA A 105 -30.19 4.09 4.03
CA ALA A 105 -30.88 2.81 3.92
C ALA A 105 -29.97 1.67 3.43
N TYR A 106 -28.84 1.95 2.75
CA TYR A 106 -27.88 0.90 2.40
C TYR A 106 -27.31 0.18 3.62
N LYS A 107 -27.31 0.77 4.82
CA LYS A 107 -26.86 0.07 6.04
C LYS A 107 -27.64 -1.22 6.32
N ASP A 108 -28.85 -1.33 5.76
CA ASP A 108 -29.62 -2.56 5.86
C ASP A 108 -29.04 -3.74 5.07
N THR A 109 -28.06 -3.51 4.19
CA THR A 109 -27.32 -4.54 3.47
C THR A 109 -26.07 -5.01 4.22
N GLU A 110 -25.67 -4.37 5.34
CA GLU A 110 -24.56 -4.82 6.18
C GLU A 110 -24.85 -6.23 6.73
N GLY A 111 -23.94 -7.17 6.46
CA GLY A 111 -24.14 -8.59 6.74
C GLY A 111 -23.48 -9.51 5.71
N SER A 112 -23.81 -10.80 5.79
CA SER A 112 -23.23 -11.87 4.96
C SER A 112 -24.26 -12.48 4.02
N TRP A 113 -23.97 -12.53 2.73
CA TRP A 113 -24.91 -12.96 1.70
C TRP A 113 -24.32 -14.13 0.91
N THR A 114 -25.01 -15.27 0.93
CA THR A 114 -24.55 -16.49 0.26
C THR A 114 -25.02 -16.52 -1.19
N PHE A 115 -24.05 -16.61 -2.10
CA PHE A 115 -24.25 -16.86 -3.52
C PHE A 115 -24.01 -18.34 -3.78
N ASN A 116 -25.07 -19.04 -4.19
CA ASN A 116 -25.01 -20.45 -4.56
C ASN A 116 -24.93 -20.58 -6.08
N SER A 117 -24.43 -21.72 -6.54
CA SER A 117 -24.14 -22.03 -7.94
C SER A 117 -25.41 -21.93 -8.77
N GLN A 118 -25.52 -20.81 -9.48
CA GLN A 118 -26.57 -20.55 -10.47
C GLN A 118 -25.90 -19.98 -11.71
N GLN A 119 -26.33 -20.43 -12.89
CA GLN A 119 -25.90 -19.88 -14.17
C GLN A 119 -24.36 -19.87 -14.38
N GLY A 120 -23.66 -20.90 -13.91
CA GLY A 120 -22.20 -21.01 -14.09
C GLY A 120 -21.35 -20.11 -13.18
N MET A 121 -21.96 -19.47 -12.17
CA MET A 121 -21.25 -18.70 -11.15
C MET A 121 -20.79 -19.61 -9.99
N PRO A 122 -19.61 -19.33 -9.38
CA PRO A 122 -19.11 -20.11 -8.26
C PRO A 122 -19.92 -19.88 -6.98
N ASP A 123 -19.87 -20.83 -6.07
CA ASP A 123 -20.34 -20.63 -4.69
C ASP A 123 -19.40 -19.67 -3.95
N PHE A 124 -19.94 -18.62 -3.35
CA PHE A 124 -19.18 -17.73 -2.48
C PHE A 124 -20.08 -17.01 -1.48
N MET A 125 -19.46 -16.38 -0.49
CA MET A 125 -20.13 -15.49 0.45
C MET A 125 -19.63 -14.06 0.27
N LEU A 126 -20.54 -13.13 0.02
CA LEU A 126 -20.27 -11.69 0.01
C LEU A 126 -20.55 -11.12 1.39
N CYS A 127 -19.58 -10.46 1.98
CA CYS A 127 -19.73 -9.78 3.26
C CYS A 127 -19.65 -8.28 3.07
N VAL A 128 -20.70 -7.57 3.49
CA VAL A 128 -20.76 -6.11 3.49
C VAL A 128 -20.35 -5.64 4.89
N ASP A 129 -19.07 -5.30 5.05
CA ASP A 129 -18.48 -4.99 6.35
C ASP A 129 -18.87 -3.61 6.86
N LYS A 130 -18.92 -2.64 5.95
CA LYS A 130 -19.25 -1.26 6.27
C LYS A 130 -19.78 -0.55 5.05
N ILE A 131 -20.94 0.06 5.18
CA ILE A 131 -21.47 0.96 4.17
C ILE A 131 -20.94 2.38 4.38
N GLN A 132 -20.56 3.05 3.29
CA GLN A 132 -20.17 4.46 3.33
C GLN A 132 -21.30 5.34 3.89
N ALA A 133 -20.99 6.42 4.60
CA ALA A 133 -22.02 7.24 5.25
C ALA A 133 -22.89 8.01 4.25
N ASP A 134 -22.31 8.40 3.12
CA ASP A 134 -22.93 9.12 2.02
C ASP A 134 -22.15 8.83 0.71
N PRO A 135 -22.67 9.22 -0.48
CA PRO A 135 -22.04 8.94 -1.77
C PRO A 135 -20.61 9.51 -1.96
N PHE A 136 -20.22 10.50 -1.17
CA PHE A 136 -18.93 11.21 -1.28
C PHE A 136 -17.95 10.85 -0.15
N ALA A 137 -18.37 10.01 0.80
CA ALA A 137 -17.53 9.53 1.89
C ALA A 137 -16.51 8.50 1.40
N ALA A 138 -15.64 8.05 2.31
CA ALA A 138 -14.78 6.90 2.04
C ALA A 138 -15.63 5.69 1.61
N PRO A 139 -15.22 4.94 0.57
CA PRO A 139 -16.02 3.87 -0.03
C PRO A 139 -16.49 2.81 0.98
N SER A 140 -17.60 2.14 0.64
CA SER A 140 -18.06 0.95 1.37
C SER A 140 -16.98 -0.11 1.36
N ARG A 141 -16.88 -0.92 2.42
CA ARG A 141 -15.92 -2.02 2.53
C ARG A 141 -16.67 -3.35 2.46
N LEU A 142 -16.20 -4.21 1.57
CA LEU A 142 -16.73 -5.54 1.38
C LEU A 142 -15.57 -6.54 1.30
N HIS A 143 -15.81 -7.77 1.70
CA HIS A 143 -14.92 -8.89 1.43
C HIS A 143 -15.71 -10.10 0.90
N VAL A 144 -15.00 -10.99 0.24
CA VAL A 144 -15.56 -12.20 -0.36
C VAL A 144 -14.87 -13.41 0.23
N VAL A 145 -15.65 -14.45 0.53
CA VAL A 145 -15.14 -15.74 0.98
C VAL A 145 -15.53 -16.81 -0.04
N VAL A 146 -14.54 -17.39 -0.70
CA VAL A 146 -14.72 -18.52 -1.61
C VAL A 146 -14.30 -19.80 -0.87
N PRO A 147 -15.14 -20.83 -0.77
CA PRO A 147 -14.76 -22.10 -0.16
C PRO A 147 -13.57 -22.73 -0.91
N GLY A 148 -12.60 -23.29 -0.18
CA GLY A 148 -11.39 -23.86 -0.80
C GLY A 148 -11.67 -24.95 -1.84
N LYS A 149 -12.72 -25.76 -1.63
CA LYS A 149 -13.18 -26.78 -2.60
C LYS A 149 -13.67 -26.16 -3.91
N VAL A 150 -14.29 -24.98 -3.85
CA VAL A 150 -14.80 -24.24 -5.02
C VAL A 150 -13.66 -23.53 -5.73
N ALA A 151 -12.76 -22.91 -4.96
CA ALA A 151 -11.59 -22.23 -5.47
C ALA A 151 -10.65 -23.18 -6.24
N GLY A 152 -10.55 -24.45 -5.79
CA GLY A 152 -9.89 -25.52 -6.54
C GLY A 152 -8.36 -25.41 -6.64
N PHE A 153 -7.73 -24.55 -5.82
CA PHE A 153 -6.27 -24.43 -5.80
C PHE A 153 -5.61 -25.71 -5.27
N PRO A 154 -4.50 -26.14 -5.88
CA PRO A 154 -3.84 -27.35 -5.44
C PRO A 154 -3.07 -27.08 -4.13
N ALA A 155 -2.97 -28.10 -3.27
CA ALA A 155 -2.49 -27.94 -1.88
C ALA A 155 -1.05 -27.39 -1.81
N GLU A 156 -0.23 -27.72 -2.81
CA GLU A 156 1.14 -27.21 -2.92
C GLU A 156 1.21 -25.70 -3.10
N ALA A 157 0.18 -25.05 -3.67
CA ALA A 157 0.17 -23.60 -3.88
C ALA A 157 0.10 -22.80 -2.58
N PHE A 158 -0.26 -23.45 -1.47
CA PHE A 158 -0.43 -22.81 -0.16
C PHE A 158 0.12 -23.67 0.99
N SER A 159 1.06 -24.58 0.71
CA SER A 159 1.63 -25.48 1.72
C SER A 159 2.50 -24.77 2.77
N THR A 160 3.17 -23.68 2.39
CA THR A 160 4.01 -22.86 3.28
C THR A 160 3.49 -21.43 3.39
N LYS A 161 3.97 -20.67 4.40
CA LYS A 161 3.59 -19.26 4.57
C LYS A 161 3.95 -18.42 3.34
N VAL A 162 5.14 -18.58 2.78
CA VAL A 162 5.57 -17.82 1.60
C VAL A 162 4.70 -18.14 0.39
N ARG A 163 4.36 -19.42 0.17
CA ARG A 163 3.48 -19.82 -0.93
C ARG A 163 2.07 -19.26 -0.78
N LYS A 164 1.51 -19.25 0.44
CA LYS A 164 0.23 -18.58 0.76
C LYS A 164 0.25 -17.10 0.39
N VAL A 165 1.32 -16.39 0.77
CA VAL A 165 1.48 -14.95 0.49
C VAL A 165 1.55 -14.72 -1.02
N ALA A 166 2.36 -15.51 -1.74
CA ALA A 166 2.50 -15.43 -3.18
C ALA A 166 1.19 -15.75 -3.93
N LEU A 167 0.44 -16.75 -3.45
CA LEU A 167 -0.89 -17.05 -3.99
C LEU A 167 -1.84 -15.86 -3.79
N CYS A 168 -1.89 -15.26 -2.60
CA CYS A 168 -2.75 -14.09 -2.35
C CYS A 168 -2.37 -12.89 -3.23
N ASP A 169 -1.09 -12.62 -3.42
CA ASP A 169 -0.59 -11.56 -4.30
C ASP A 169 -1.00 -11.82 -5.77
N PHE A 170 -0.81 -13.06 -6.25
CA PHE A 170 -1.23 -13.46 -7.59
C PHE A 170 -2.73 -13.25 -7.81
N LEU A 171 -3.58 -13.73 -6.90
CA LEU A 171 -5.03 -13.59 -6.99
C LEU A 171 -5.48 -12.13 -6.97
N THR A 172 -4.84 -11.30 -6.14
CA THR A 172 -5.10 -9.85 -6.10
C THR A 172 -4.82 -9.21 -7.46
N ARG A 173 -3.70 -9.57 -8.11
CA ARG A 173 -3.36 -9.07 -9.45
C ARG A 173 -4.35 -9.54 -10.51
N ARG A 174 -4.77 -10.82 -10.47
CA ARG A 174 -5.78 -11.37 -11.39
C ARG A 174 -7.12 -10.65 -11.22
N PHE A 175 -7.52 -10.34 -9.98
CA PHE A 175 -8.73 -9.59 -9.70
C PHE A 175 -8.68 -8.17 -10.29
N LEU A 176 -7.57 -7.45 -10.08
CA LEU A 176 -7.37 -6.11 -10.66
C LEU A 176 -7.36 -6.13 -12.18
N GLU A 177 -6.72 -7.12 -12.79
CA GLU A 177 -6.72 -7.27 -14.24
C GLU A 177 -8.13 -7.51 -14.79
N ALA A 178 -8.90 -8.41 -14.15
CA ALA A 178 -10.29 -8.64 -14.53
C ALA A 178 -11.14 -7.37 -14.36
N ALA A 179 -11.01 -6.66 -13.25
CA ALA A 179 -11.74 -5.41 -12.98
C ALA A 179 -11.44 -4.33 -14.02
N ARG A 180 -10.17 -4.20 -14.44
CA ARG A 180 -9.74 -3.28 -15.51
C ARG A 180 -10.29 -3.64 -16.87
N GLN A 181 -10.26 -4.92 -17.22
CA GLN A 181 -10.79 -5.42 -18.50
C GLN A 181 -12.29 -5.14 -18.64
N ASP A 182 -13.01 -5.16 -17.53
CA ASP A 182 -14.46 -4.91 -17.49
C ASP A 182 -14.80 -3.43 -17.28
N GLY A 183 -13.79 -2.56 -17.13
CA GLY A 183 -13.99 -1.14 -16.78
C GLY A 183 -14.61 -0.93 -15.39
N ALA A 184 -14.66 -1.98 -14.56
CA ALA A 184 -15.26 -1.96 -13.23
C ALA A 184 -14.45 -1.12 -12.24
N ASP A 185 -13.17 -0.85 -12.50
CA ASP A 185 -12.32 0.03 -11.68
C ASP A 185 -12.49 1.52 -12.00
N GLN A 186 -13.30 1.86 -13.02
CA GLN A 186 -13.57 3.23 -13.42
C GLN A 186 -14.80 3.78 -12.71
N LYS A 187 -14.75 5.06 -12.33
CA LYS A 187 -15.96 5.78 -11.95
C LYS A 187 -16.88 5.85 -13.16
N ALA A 188 -18.16 5.50 -12.98
CA ALA A 188 -19.17 5.84 -13.97
C ALA A 188 -19.19 7.37 -14.13
N GLY A 189 -18.66 7.82 -15.27
CA GLY A 189 -18.57 9.22 -15.66
C GLY A 189 -19.51 9.46 -16.83
N GLY A 190 -20.68 10.02 -16.56
CA GLY A 190 -21.59 10.41 -17.63
C GLY A 190 -22.99 10.77 -17.13
N GLY A 191 -23.20 12.02 -16.73
CA GLY A 191 -24.56 12.48 -16.43
C GLY A 191 -24.66 13.78 -15.63
N GLY A 192 -23.76 14.75 -15.78
CA GLY A 192 -23.87 16.03 -15.09
C GLY A 192 -24.06 15.91 -13.56
N TRP A 193 -24.70 16.90 -12.94
CA TRP A 193 -24.92 16.88 -11.49
C TRP A 193 -25.89 15.79 -11.02
N GLY A 194 -26.82 15.37 -11.90
CA GLY A 194 -27.94 14.45 -11.62
C GLY A 194 -27.71 12.96 -11.94
N GLY A 195 -26.56 12.60 -12.53
CA GLY A 195 -26.26 11.25 -13.00
C GLY A 195 -25.86 10.26 -11.89
N ALA A 196 -25.72 9.00 -12.29
CA ALA A 196 -25.12 7.97 -11.46
C ALA A 196 -23.66 8.34 -11.14
N LYS A 197 -23.28 8.23 -9.87
CA LYS A 197 -21.93 8.52 -9.37
C LYS A 197 -21.43 7.34 -8.55
N GLY A 198 -20.17 6.98 -8.79
CA GLY A 198 -19.55 5.79 -8.21
C GLY A 198 -19.44 4.66 -9.21
N GLY A 199 -19.70 3.44 -8.77
CA GLY A 199 -19.69 2.19 -9.51
C GLY A 199 -18.35 1.48 -9.48
N GLU A 200 -17.29 2.22 -9.13
CA GLU A 200 -15.94 1.70 -9.11
C GLU A 200 -15.79 0.59 -8.07
N ILE A 201 -15.24 -0.54 -8.48
CA ILE A 201 -14.73 -1.61 -7.64
C ILE A 201 -13.22 -1.41 -7.56
N THR A 202 -12.75 -1.00 -6.39
CA THR A 202 -11.31 -0.82 -6.16
C THR A 202 -10.82 -1.74 -5.07
N ILE A 203 -9.58 -2.20 -5.20
CA ILE A 203 -8.84 -2.94 -4.19
C ILE A 203 -7.45 -2.32 -4.06
N ASP A 204 -6.73 -2.60 -2.98
CA ASP A 204 -5.37 -2.06 -2.83
C ASP A 204 -4.44 -2.66 -3.91
N GLU A 205 -3.90 -1.82 -4.78
CA GLU A 205 -3.08 -2.25 -5.91
C GLU A 205 -1.65 -2.61 -5.46
N PRO A 206 -1.20 -3.87 -5.67
CA PRO A 206 0.18 -4.24 -5.39
C PRO A 206 1.15 -3.59 -6.37
N GLY A 207 2.29 -3.14 -5.84
CA GLY A 207 3.45 -2.74 -6.64
C GLY A 207 4.23 -3.93 -7.21
N GLN A 208 5.54 -3.78 -7.40
CA GLN A 208 6.41 -4.87 -7.86
C GLN A 208 6.75 -5.90 -6.78
N HIS A 209 6.45 -5.59 -5.52
CA HIS A 209 6.73 -6.46 -4.38
C HIS A 209 5.58 -7.42 -4.13
N ILE A 210 5.89 -8.64 -3.71
CA ILE A 210 4.93 -9.65 -3.26
C ILE A 210 4.63 -9.41 -1.78
N ALA A 211 3.38 -9.10 -1.46
CA ALA A 211 2.94 -8.79 -0.10
C ALA A 211 1.60 -9.44 0.24
N VAL A 212 1.31 -9.56 1.54
CA VAL A 212 -0.01 -9.96 2.00
C VAL A 212 -0.98 -8.81 1.77
N LEU A 213 -1.98 -9.03 0.94
CA LEU A 213 -3.07 -8.09 0.73
C LEU A 213 -4.37 -8.72 1.24
N VAL A 214 -5.04 -8.01 2.14
CA VAL A 214 -6.43 -8.29 2.48
C VAL A 214 -7.27 -7.49 1.48
N THR A 215 -7.76 -8.18 0.46
CA THR A 215 -8.56 -7.55 -0.60
C THR A 215 -9.89 -7.09 -0.05
N THR A 216 -10.03 -5.79 0.13
CA THR A 216 -11.32 -5.14 0.43
C THR A 216 -11.84 -4.55 -0.87
N VAL A 217 -12.99 -5.03 -1.35
CA VAL A 217 -13.70 -4.39 -2.44
C VAL A 217 -14.30 -3.10 -1.92
N ARG A 218 -13.87 -1.99 -2.51
CA ARG A 218 -14.37 -0.65 -2.23
C ARG A 218 -15.27 -0.20 -3.35
N GLY A 219 -16.50 0.18 -3.01
CA GLY A 219 -17.49 0.65 -3.96
C GLY A 219 -18.37 1.77 -3.43
N SER A 220 -18.82 2.62 -4.36
CA SER A 220 -19.82 3.66 -4.13
C SER A 220 -20.94 3.48 -5.15
N ALA A 221 -22.21 3.59 -4.79
CA ALA A 221 -23.29 3.56 -5.79
C ALA A 221 -24.39 4.53 -5.36
N GLY A 222 -24.46 5.70 -6.00
CA GLY A 222 -25.42 6.75 -5.65
C GLY A 222 -25.87 7.56 -6.86
N CYS A 223 -27.08 8.10 -6.77
CA CYS A 223 -27.69 8.92 -7.81
C CYS A 223 -27.75 10.37 -7.31
N GLY A 224 -27.28 11.32 -8.12
CA GLY A 224 -27.36 12.75 -7.82
C GLY A 224 -28.75 13.37 -8.05
N ARG A 225 -29.85 12.62 -7.96
CA ARG A 225 -31.18 13.18 -8.23
C ARG A 225 -31.59 14.12 -7.09
N GLU A 226 -31.55 15.42 -7.36
CA GLU A 226 -32.15 16.45 -6.51
C GLU A 226 -33.68 16.34 -6.68
N ARG A 227 -34.39 15.87 -5.66
CA ARG A 227 -35.81 16.20 -5.54
C ARG A 227 -35.87 17.63 -5.02
N VAL A 228 -36.64 18.48 -5.69
CA VAL A 228 -36.94 19.86 -5.28
C VAL A 228 -37.24 19.86 -3.78
N GLY A 229 -36.33 20.39 -2.98
CA GLY A 229 -36.41 20.39 -1.51
C GLY A 229 -35.25 19.74 -0.74
N GLY A 230 -34.21 19.21 -1.39
CA GLY A 230 -32.91 18.98 -0.74
C GLY A 230 -32.24 17.61 -0.99
N GLU A 231 -30.98 17.69 -1.43
CA GLU A 231 -29.88 16.71 -1.35
C GLU A 231 -29.91 15.50 -2.31
N GLY A 232 -29.00 15.52 -3.31
CA GLY A 232 -28.68 14.41 -4.21
C GLY A 232 -28.01 13.20 -3.54
N ARG A 233 -28.72 12.53 -2.63
CA ARG A 233 -28.27 11.40 -1.79
C ARG A 233 -29.25 10.23 -1.84
N SER A 234 -29.74 9.85 -3.03
CA SER A 234 -30.62 8.69 -3.20
C SER A 234 -29.85 7.46 -3.68
N ILE A 235 -30.32 6.29 -3.27
CA ILE A 235 -29.79 4.99 -3.69
C ILE A 235 -30.16 4.71 -5.15
N CYS A 236 -29.20 4.29 -5.98
CA CYS A 236 -29.48 3.65 -7.27
C CYS A 236 -29.52 2.13 -7.08
N GLY A 237 -30.68 1.59 -6.73
CA GLY A 237 -30.85 0.18 -6.40
C GLY A 237 -30.55 -0.74 -7.59
N GLY A 238 -31.01 -0.37 -8.79
CA GLY A 238 -30.75 -1.14 -10.01
C GLY A 238 -29.26 -1.29 -10.33
N TRP A 239 -28.50 -0.22 -10.14
CA TRP A 239 -27.05 -0.25 -10.38
C TRP A 239 -26.29 -1.04 -9.30
N ALA A 240 -26.71 -0.96 -8.04
CA ALA A 240 -26.16 -1.80 -6.99
C ALA A 240 -26.41 -3.30 -7.24
N VAL A 241 -27.56 -3.65 -7.83
CA VAL A 241 -27.86 -5.02 -8.28
C VAL A 241 -26.93 -5.46 -9.40
N GLU A 242 -26.63 -4.59 -10.35
CA GLU A 242 -25.66 -4.87 -11.42
C GLU A 242 -24.26 -5.15 -10.84
N ILE A 243 -23.77 -4.27 -9.97
CA ILE A 243 -22.44 -4.39 -9.37
C ILE A 243 -22.34 -5.66 -8.50
N LEU A 244 -23.23 -5.81 -7.51
CA LEU A 244 -23.12 -6.89 -6.52
C LEU A 244 -23.69 -8.22 -7.01
N GLY A 245 -24.67 -8.17 -7.91
CA GLY A 245 -25.36 -9.35 -8.43
C GLY A 245 -24.81 -9.87 -9.76
N GLN A 246 -24.00 -9.09 -10.48
CA GLN A 246 -23.43 -9.51 -11.77
C GLN A 246 -21.91 -9.28 -11.84
N THR A 247 -21.44 -8.05 -11.65
CA THR A 247 -20.02 -7.70 -11.81
C THR A 247 -19.14 -8.44 -10.80
N VAL A 248 -19.46 -8.37 -9.50
CA VAL A 248 -18.67 -9.05 -8.45
C VAL A 248 -18.62 -10.57 -8.64
N PRO A 249 -19.74 -11.30 -8.86
CA PRO A 249 -19.71 -12.72 -9.19
C PRO A 249 -18.78 -13.05 -10.37
N GLU A 250 -18.83 -12.25 -11.45
CA GLU A 250 -18.03 -12.46 -12.64
C GLU A 250 -16.53 -12.24 -12.39
N LEU A 251 -16.18 -11.20 -11.63
CA LEU A 251 -14.80 -10.96 -11.20
C LEU A 251 -14.27 -12.13 -10.35
N ILE A 252 -15.06 -12.63 -9.41
CA ILE A 252 -14.70 -13.81 -8.59
C ILE A 252 -14.46 -15.02 -9.48
N ARG A 253 -15.39 -15.30 -10.40
CA ARG A 253 -15.31 -16.43 -11.33
C ARG A 253 -13.99 -16.39 -12.13
N ARG A 254 -13.61 -15.23 -12.64
CA ARG A 254 -12.40 -15.06 -13.48
C ARG A 254 -11.09 -14.99 -12.71
N SER A 255 -11.11 -14.58 -11.44
CA SER A 255 -9.88 -14.28 -10.70
C SER A 255 -9.58 -15.17 -9.50
N LEU A 256 -10.60 -15.82 -8.91
CA LEU A 256 -10.47 -16.58 -7.66
C LEU A 256 -10.74 -18.09 -7.82
N ILE A 257 -10.99 -18.55 -9.06
CA ILE A 257 -11.25 -19.97 -9.37
C ILE A 257 -10.11 -20.53 -10.22
N PHE A 258 -9.40 -21.53 -9.71
CA PHE A 258 -8.17 -22.07 -10.31
C PHE A 258 -8.33 -22.51 -11.77
N SER A 259 -9.44 -23.17 -12.12
CA SER A 259 -9.70 -23.64 -13.48
C SER A 259 -9.83 -22.51 -14.52
N ASN A 260 -10.06 -21.28 -14.08
CA ASN A 260 -10.21 -20.10 -14.93
C ASN A 260 -8.92 -19.24 -14.97
N LEU A 261 -7.86 -19.68 -14.30
CA LEU A 261 -6.58 -18.99 -14.22
C LEU A 261 -5.53 -19.70 -15.07
N ASP A 262 -4.49 -18.95 -15.43
CA ASP A 262 -3.26 -19.52 -15.95
C ASP A 262 -2.51 -20.23 -14.82
N GLY A 263 -2.64 -21.54 -14.77
CA GLY A 263 -2.02 -22.38 -13.75
C GLY A 263 -0.48 -22.38 -13.81
N GLU A 264 0.10 -22.19 -15.00
CA GLU A 264 1.56 -22.11 -15.16
C GLU A 264 2.07 -20.76 -14.65
N ALA A 265 1.40 -19.66 -14.98
CA ALA A 265 1.74 -18.35 -14.43
C ALA A 265 1.63 -18.32 -12.89
N LEU A 266 0.58 -18.93 -12.33
CA LEU A 266 0.42 -19.08 -10.88
C LEU A 266 1.59 -19.87 -10.28
N ARG A 267 1.92 -21.02 -10.89
CA ARG A 267 3.02 -21.87 -10.45
C ARG A 267 4.34 -21.09 -10.45
N GLN A 268 4.68 -20.42 -11.55
CA GLN A 268 5.90 -19.62 -11.65
C GLN A 268 5.97 -18.51 -10.59
N HIS A 269 4.83 -17.85 -10.32
CA HIS A 269 4.74 -16.82 -9.30
C HIS A 269 5.03 -17.36 -7.89
N VAL A 270 4.41 -18.49 -7.53
CA VAL A 270 4.58 -19.13 -6.23
C VAL A 270 6.01 -19.68 -6.04
N LEU A 271 6.54 -20.38 -7.05
CA LEU A 271 7.88 -20.97 -6.97
C LEU A 271 8.98 -19.90 -6.93
N SER A 272 8.82 -18.82 -7.70
CA SER A 272 9.75 -17.69 -7.64
C SER A 272 9.79 -17.07 -6.25
N ALA A 273 8.64 -16.81 -5.63
CA ALA A 273 8.59 -16.24 -4.29
C ALA A 273 9.25 -17.16 -3.24
N GLU A 274 9.04 -18.47 -3.34
CA GLU A 274 9.68 -19.44 -2.45
C GLU A 274 11.21 -19.49 -2.63
N ASP A 275 11.70 -19.44 -3.87
CA ASP A 275 13.13 -19.40 -4.15
C ASP A 275 13.78 -18.12 -3.63
N GLN A 276 13.10 -16.98 -3.73
CA GLN A 276 13.57 -15.70 -3.19
C GLN A 276 13.65 -15.74 -1.65
N GLU A 277 12.66 -16.31 -0.98
CA GLU A 277 12.67 -16.51 0.46
C GLU A 277 13.79 -17.48 0.89
N ALA A 278 13.96 -18.59 0.16
CA ALA A 278 15.02 -19.57 0.41
C ALA A 278 16.42 -18.96 0.22
N LEU A 279 16.61 -18.16 -0.83
CA LEU A 279 17.84 -17.40 -1.07
C LEU A 279 18.14 -16.47 0.11
N ARG A 280 17.15 -15.67 0.52
CA ARG A 280 17.30 -14.73 1.64
C ARG A 280 17.64 -15.44 2.95
N GLY A 281 17.00 -16.58 3.22
CA GLY A 281 17.28 -17.43 4.38
C GLY A 281 18.69 -18.03 4.36
N SER A 282 19.26 -18.23 3.17
CA SER A 282 20.58 -18.86 2.98
C SER A 282 21.75 -17.87 3.05
N LEU A 283 21.52 -16.55 2.97
CA LEU A 283 22.58 -15.53 2.92
C LEU A 283 23.58 -15.66 4.07
N ARG A 284 23.09 -15.78 5.32
CA ARG A 284 23.93 -15.89 6.52
C ARG A 284 24.83 -17.12 6.48
N ALA A 285 24.28 -18.27 6.07
CA ALA A 285 25.03 -19.52 5.95
C ALA A 285 26.05 -19.45 4.81
N GLY A 286 25.72 -18.72 3.74
CA GLY A 286 26.63 -18.42 2.63
C GLY A 286 27.70 -17.37 2.94
N GLY A 287 27.74 -16.83 4.18
CA GLY A 287 28.73 -15.84 4.60
C GLY A 287 28.58 -14.48 3.92
N VAL A 288 27.36 -14.12 3.52
CA VAL A 288 27.03 -12.85 2.85
C VAL A 288 25.86 -12.15 3.54
N VAL A 289 25.77 -10.83 3.39
CA VAL A 289 24.66 -9.99 3.90
C VAL A 289 23.74 -9.50 2.79
N GLY A 290 24.15 -9.69 1.54
CA GLY A 290 23.37 -9.40 0.35
C GLY A 290 23.84 -10.20 -0.85
N PHE A 291 22.97 -10.33 -1.84
CA PHE A 291 23.21 -11.07 -3.07
C PHE A 291 22.53 -10.37 -4.24
N VAL A 292 23.21 -10.30 -5.39
CA VAL A 292 22.67 -9.78 -6.65
C VAL A 292 22.93 -10.80 -7.75
N ILE A 293 21.88 -11.45 -8.26
CA ILE A 293 22.01 -12.46 -9.32
C ILE A 293 22.62 -11.90 -10.61
N ASN A 294 23.44 -12.69 -11.30
CA ASN A 294 23.85 -12.38 -12.67
C ASN A 294 22.62 -12.32 -13.60
N GLY A 295 22.59 -11.35 -14.49
CA GLY A 295 21.46 -11.08 -15.40
C GLY A 295 20.36 -10.18 -14.83
N ALA A 296 20.47 -9.71 -13.58
CA ALA A 296 19.46 -8.84 -12.98
C ALA A 296 19.31 -7.50 -13.74
N ILE A 297 18.08 -7.02 -13.87
CA ILE A 297 17.75 -5.71 -14.45
C ILE A 297 17.44 -4.75 -13.31
N LEU A 298 18.50 -4.07 -12.84
CA LEU A 298 18.43 -3.13 -11.74
C LEU A 298 17.78 -1.76 -12.10
N PRO A 299 18.04 -1.15 -13.28
CA PRO A 299 17.44 0.15 -13.59
C PRO A 299 15.93 0.05 -13.80
N ARG A 300 15.22 1.09 -13.37
CA ARG A 300 13.76 1.20 -13.51
C ARG A 300 13.41 1.98 -14.77
N GLU A 301 12.19 1.78 -15.26
CA GLU A 301 11.66 2.39 -16.48
C GLU A 301 11.79 3.93 -16.48
N SER A 302 11.48 4.57 -15.36
CA SER A 302 11.56 6.01 -15.19
C SER A 302 11.69 6.39 -13.70
N GLY A 303 11.91 7.68 -13.40
CA GLY A 303 12.00 8.15 -12.00
C GLY A 303 10.69 8.06 -11.20
N ASN A 304 9.55 7.79 -11.83
CA ASN A 304 8.24 7.65 -11.20
C ASN A 304 7.58 6.29 -11.44
N SER A 305 8.28 5.35 -12.10
CA SER A 305 7.81 3.98 -12.34
C SER A 305 8.75 3.02 -11.64
N ASP A 306 8.20 2.15 -10.81
CA ASP A 306 8.98 1.07 -10.21
C ASP A 306 9.08 -0.15 -11.15
N ARG A 307 8.60 -0.11 -12.40
CA ARG A 307 8.75 -1.20 -13.39
C ARG A 307 10.19 -1.31 -13.89
N PRO A 308 10.66 -2.49 -14.34
CA PRO A 308 12.00 -2.62 -14.89
C PRO A 308 12.16 -1.78 -16.15
N MET A 309 13.36 -1.27 -16.36
CA MET A 309 13.75 -0.75 -17.67
C MET A 309 13.66 -1.88 -18.70
N ASP A 310 13.26 -1.52 -19.92
CA ASP A 310 13.26 -2.43 -21.06
C ASP A 310 14.61 -3.15 -21.19
N ALA A 311 14.57 -4.49 -21.24
CA ALA A 311 15.76 -5.34 -21.31
C ALA A 311 16.61 -5.09 -22.56
N THR A 312 16.03 -4.55 -23.64
CA THR A 312 16.76 -4.15 -24.85
C THR A 312 17.64 -2.91 -24.65
N LYS A 313 17.37 -2.12 -23.60
CA LYS A 313 18.09 -0.88 -23.27
C LYS A 313 18.94 -1.02 -22.00
N ALA A 314 18.53 -1.90 -21.09
CA ALA A 314 19.23 -2.12 -19.84
C ALA A 314 20.50 -2.97 -20.04
N ILE A 315 21.54 -2.68 -19.28
CA ILE A 315 22.72 -3.54 -19.17
C ILE A 315 22.46 -4.51 -18.01
N PRO A 316 22.36 -5.83 -18.24
CA PRO A 316 22.18 -6.81 -17.18
C PRO A 316 23.37 -6.79 -16.22
N PHE A 317 23.08 -7.00 -14.93
CA PHE A 317 24.11 -7.04 -13.91
C PHE A 317 25.02 -8.27 -14.08
N THR A 318 26.33 -8.08 -13.92
CA THR A 318 27.31 -9.17 -13.91
C THR A 318 28.21 -9.01 -12.70
N SER A 319 28.36 -10.09 -11.93
CA SER A 319 29.24 -10.15 -10.76
C SER A 319 30.70 -10.05 -11.17
N PRO A 320 31.54 -9.31 -10.43
CA PRO A 320 32.97 -9.48 -10.54
C PRO A 320 33.37 -10.88 -10.01
N PRO A 321 34.39 -11.54 -10.60
CA PRO A 321 34.81 -12.88 -10.18
C PRO A 321 35.19 -12.98 -8.70
N SER A 322 35.76 -11.92 -8.13
CA SER A 322 36.20 -11.88 -6.73
C SER A 322 35.07 -11.87 -5.69
N LEU A 323 33.85 -11.53 -6.10
CA LEU A 323 32.65 -11.51 -5.24
C LEU A 323 31.61 -12.54 -5.70
N GLU A 324 31.94 -13.37 -6.67
CA GLU A 324 30.98 -14.34 -7.19
C GLU A 324 30.67 -15.42 -6.15
N LYS A 325 29.37 -15.67 -5.95
CA LYS A 325 28.83 -16.68 -5.05
C LYS A 325 27.70 -17.42 -5.74
N THR A 326 27.55 -18.68 -5.35
CA THR A 326 26.55 -19.58 -5.92
C THR A 326 25.68 -20.15 -4.81
N PHE A 327 24.37 -20.16 -5.03
CA PHE A 327 23.37 -20.73 -4.13
C PHE A 327 22.52 -21.75 -4.89
N THR A 328 22.05 -22.78 -4.19
CA THR A 328 21.10 -23.75 -4.74
C THR A 328 19.71 -23.49 -4.15
N LEU A 329 18.75 -23.21 -5.01
CA LEU A 329 17.37 -22.90 -4.67
C LEU A 329 16.46 -24.11 -4.90
N PRO A 330 15.36 -24.26 -4.15
CA PRO A 330 14.52 -25.45 -4.20
C PRO A 330 13.83 -25.67 -5.55
N ASN A 331 13.49 -24.61 -6.29
CA ASN A 331 12.72 -24.73 -7.54
C ASN A 331 13.52 -24.34 -8.79
N ARG A 332 14.21 -23.19 -8.78
CA ARG A 332 15.04 -22.71 -9.91
C ARG A 332 16.39 -23.45 -10.01
N GLY A 333 16.81 -24.15 -8.98
CA GLY A 333 18.12 -24.79 -8.91
C GLY A 333 19.23 -23.77 -8.63
N THR A 334 20.38 -23.93 -9.27
CA THR A 334 21.58 -23.16 -8.96
C THR A 334 21.54 -21.75 -9.55
N VAL A 335 21.80 -20.74 -8.72
CA VAL A 335 21.94 -19.34 -9.13
C VAL A 335 23.32 -18.81 -8.74
N THR A 336 23.91 -18.00 -9.62
CA THR A 336 25.23 -17.38 -9.42
C THR A 336 25.12 -15.87 -9.56
N GLY A 337 25.86 -15.15 -8.73
CA GLY A 337 25.82 -13.69 -8.69
C GLY A 337 26.80 -13.10 -7.68
N MET A 338 26.70 -11.80 -7.45
CA MET A 338 27.57 -11.08 -6.54
C MET A 338 27.10 -11.26 -5.10
N GLY A 339 27.94 -11.88 -4.27
CA GLY A 339 27.77 -11.96 -2.83
C GLY A 339 28.44 -10.78 -2.11
N ILE A 340 27.68 -10.05 -1.31
CA ILE A 340 28.18 -8.93 -0.50
C ILE A 340 28.58 -9.46 0.88
N PRO A 341 29.87 -9.49 1.24
CA PRO A 341 30.31 -10.02 2.53
C PRO A 341 29.90 -9.10 3.70
N PRO A 342 29.81 -9.63 4.93
CA PRO A 342 29.66 -8.82 6.13
C PRO A 342 30.80 -7.79 6.25
N GLY A 343 30.46 -6.59 6.75
CA GLY A 343 31.41 -5.50 6.94
C GLY A 343 30.96 -4.21 6.26
N VAL A 344 31.92 -3.38 5.87
CA VAL A 344 31.65 -2.13 5.15
C VAL A 344 31.96 -2.34 3.68
N THR A 345 30.93 -2.30 2.83
CA THR A 345 31.07 -2.36 1.36
C THR A 345 30.91 -0.97 0.78
N LEU A 346 31.90 -0.51 0.01
CA LEU A 346 31.87 0.79 -0.66
C LEU A 346 31.59 0.64 -2.16
N ILE A 347 30.50 1.23 -2.63
CA ILE A 347 30.15 1.28 -4.06
C ILE A 347 30.67 2.60 -4.63
N VAL A 348 31.77 2.53 -5.40
CA VAL A 348 32.45 3.69 -6.01
C VAL A 348 32.24 3.76 -7.52
N GLY A 349 32.56 4.90 -8.12
CA GLY A 349 32.45 5.13 -9.57
C GLY A 349 32.00 6.55 -9.94
N GLY A 350 32.16 6.92 -11.21
CA GLY A 350 31.77 8.22 -11.76
C GLY A 350 30.28 8.54 -11.65
N GLY A 351 29.92 9.81 -11.80
CA GLY A 351 28.51 10.24 -11.86
C GLY A 351 27.74 9.46 -12.93
N PHE A 352 26.50 9.07 -12.65
CA PHE A 352 25.63 8.33 -13.59
C PHE A 352 26.09 6.91 -13.97
N HIS A 353 27.08 6.33 -13.30
CA HIS A 353 27.54 4.94 -13.55
C HIS A 353 26.73 3.86 -12.77
N GLY A 354 25.45 4.10 -12.46
CA GLY A 354 24.59 3.06 -11.85
C GLY A 354 24.78 2.76 -10.35
N LYS A 355 25.61 3.51 -9.62
CA LYS A 355 25.82 3.32 -8.17
C LYS A 355 24.53 3.37 -7.35
N SER A 356 23.72 4.40 -7.59
CA SER A 356 22.43 4.55 -6.90
C SER A 356 21.44 3.48 -7.35
N THR A 357 21.57 2.96 -8.57
CA THR A 357 20.70 1.89 -9.09
C THR A 357 20.89 0.60 -8.31
N ILE A 358 22.13 0.16 -8.11
CA ILE A 358 22.41 -1.02 -7.28
C ILE A 358 22.07 -0.78 -5.81
N GLU A 359 22.34 0.42 -5.28
CA GLU A 359 21.98 0.77 -3.90
C GLU A 359 20.45 0.69 -3.68
N VAL A 360 19.65 1.23 -4.61
CA VAL A 360 18.18 1.19 -4.55
C VAL A 360 17.66 -0.24 -4.69
N ALA A 361 18.25 -1.07 -5.56
CA ALA A 361 17.86 -2.48 -5.66
C ALA A 361 18.11 -3.24 -4.34
N LEU A 362 19.26 -3.01 -3.69
CA LEU A 362 19.58 -3.61 -2.40
C LEU A 362 18.69 -3.10 -1.26
N GLN A 363 18.21 -1.85 -1.31
CA GLN A 363 17.30 -1.30 -0.30
C GLN A 363 15.96 -2.05 -0.23
N VAL A 364 15.49 -2.57 -1.36
CA VAL A 364 14.22 -3.32 -1.45
C VAL A 364 14.43 -4.84 -1.50
N GLY A 365 15.68 -5.33 -1.49
CA GLY A 365 16.00 -6.76 -1.49
C GLY A 365 15.59 -7.52 -0.23
N CYS A 366 15.05 -6.85 0.79
CA CYS A 366 14.41 -7.49 1.93
C CYS A 366 12.98 -7.98 1.61
N TYR A 367 12.41 -7.57 0.48
CA TYR A 367 11.11 -8.02 -0.03
C TYR A 367 11.27 -9.01 -1.19
N ASN A 368 10.26 -9.86 -1.37
CA ASN A 368 10.11 -10.65 -2.59
C ASN A 368 9.56 -9.74 -3.71
N HIS A 369 9.99 -9.95 -4.94
CA HIS A 369 9.50 -9.25 -6.13
C HIS A 369 8.75 -10.22 -7.06
N ILE A 370 7.86 -9.69 -7.89
CA ILE A 370 7.16 -10.49 -8.89
C ILE A 370 8.11 -11.05 -9.95
N PRO A 371 7.82 -12.22 -10.54
CA PRO A 371 8.53 -12.67 -11.73
C PRO A 371 8.48 -11.63 -12.85
N GLY A 372 9.63 -11.33 -13.45
CA GLY A 372 9.80 -10.32 -14.48
C GLY A 372 10.18 -8.92 -13.97
N ASP A 373 10.25 -8.68 -12.66
CA ASP A 373 10.69 -7.40 -12.07
C ASP A 373 12.18 -7.09 -12.33
N GLY A 374 12.99 -8.13 -12.56
CA GLY A 374 14.43 -8.03 -12.74
C GLY A 374 15.25 -7.92 -11.45
N ARG A 375 14.60 -7.75 -10.29
CA ARG A 375 15.25 -7.75 -8.96
C ARG A 375 14.80 -8.92 -8.07
N GLU A 376 14.16 -9.95 -8.62
CA GLU A 376 13.62 -11.09 -7.88
C GLU A 376 14.70 -11.71 -6.98
N PHE A 377 15.88 -11.96 -7.54
CA PHE A 377 17.00 -12.55 -6.80
C PHE A 377 18.05 -11.50 -6.40
N VAL A 378 17.60 -10.27 -6.14
CA VAL A 378 18.35 -9.27 -5.39
C VAL A 378 17.87 -9.35 -3.95
N SER A 379 18.69 -9.92 -3.08
CA SER A 379 18.31 -10.21 -1.70
C SER A 379 19.27 -9.59 -0.71
N VAL A 380 18.75 -9.05 0.39
CA VAL A 380 19.54 -8.62 1.55
C VAL A 380 18.93 -9.20 2.83
N GLU A 381 19.69 -9.26 3.93
CA GLU A 381 19.11 -9.70 5.20
C GLU A 381 17.89 -8.84 5.58
N ALA A 382 16.87 -9.47 6.16
CA ALA A 382 15.61 -8.81 6.52
C ALA A 382 15.77 -7.63 7.50
N SER A 383 16.89 -7.53 8.22
CA SER A 383 17.23 -6.42 9.12
C SER A 383 17.87 -5.22 8.42
N ALA A 384 18.03 -5.25 7.11
CA ALA A 384 18.62 -4.14 6.34
C ALA A 384 17.79 -2.86 6.45
N VAL A 385 18.44 -1.74 6.77
CA VAL A 385 17.80 -0.42 6.89
C VAL A 385 18.58 0.61 6.09
N LYS A 386 17.85 1.41 5.30
CA LYS A 386 18.40 2.62 4.69
C LYS A 386 18.39 3.77 5.70
N ALA A 387 19.57 4.22 6.11
CA ALA A 387 19.72 5.38 6.97
C ALA A 387 19.83 6.66 6.13
N ILE A 388 18.83 7.52 6.22
CA ILE A 388 18.85 8.93 5.77
C ILE A 388 18.06 9.75 6.79
N SER A 389 18.60 10.88 7.27
CA SER A 389 17.87 11.83 8.12
C SER A 389 18.13 13.27 7.68
N TYR A 390 17.05 14.01 7.40
CA TYR A 390 17.08 15.46 7.15
C TYR A 390 15.90 16.12 7.84
N GLY A 391 16.17 17.12 8.69
CA GLY A 391 15.12 17.96 9.31
C GLY A 391 14.14 17.24 10.24
N ARG A 392 14.43 15.99 10.67
CA ARG A 392 13.61 15.24 11.61
C ARG A 392 14.11 15.43 13.04
N SER A 393 13.19 15.54 13.99
CA SER A 393 13.51 15.50 15.42
C SER A 393 14.10 14.13 15.77
N ALA A 394 15.31 14.13 16.30
CA ALA A 394 15.97 12.94 16.82
C ALA A 394 15.96 12.99 18.35
N PHE A 395 15.39 11.97 18.98
CA PHE A 395 15.62 11.71 20.40
C PHE A 395 16.89 10.87 20.51
N CYS A 396 17.89 11.40 21.21
CA CYS A 396 19.13 10.69 21.47
C CYS A 396 18.82 9.58 22.47
N LEU A 397 18.73 8.34 22.00
CA LEU A 397 18.81 7.16 22.85
C LEU A 397 20.30 6.83 22.93
N GLU A 398 20.94 7.15 24.04
CA GLU A 398 22.33 6.73 24.24
C GLU A 398 22.37 5.21 24.31
N PRO A 399 23.13 4.53 23.42
CA PRO A 399 23.55 3.18 23.72
C PRO A 399 24.47 3.31 24.94
N THR A 400 24.10 2.69 26.06
CA THR A 400 24.94 2.58 27.25
C THR A 400 26.24 1.85 26.88
N GLN A 401 27.22 2.61 26.39
CA GLN A 401 28.60 2.17 26.37
C GLN A 401 29.11 2.35 27.80
N SER A 402 29.44 1.24 28.43
CA SER A 402 30.07 1.21 29.73
C SER A 402 31.38 2.03 29.68
N GLY A 403 31.43 3.12 30.43
CA GLY A 403 32.66 3.82 30.78
C GLY A 403 33.07 4.94 29.83
N GLY A 404 32.41 6.10 29.94
CA GLY A 404 32.88 7.33 29.32
C GLY A 404 32.10 8.53 29.85
N ASN A 405 32.73 9.28 30.77
CA ASN A 405 32.18 10.48 31.39
C ASN A 405 31.79 11.50 30.30
N SER A 406 30.51 11.87 30.16
CA SER A 406 30.12 12.92 29.21
C SER A 406 29.08 13.87 29.81
N GLN A 407 29.49 15.13 29.95
CA GLN A 407 28.57 16.27 30.07
C GLN A 407 27.83 16.42 28.74
N ALA A 408 26.51 16.50 28.82
CA ALA A 408 25.63 16.63 27.67
C ALA A 408 25.81 18.00 26.98
N ASN A 409 26.56 18.05 25.89
CA ASN A 409 26.49 19.15 24.93
C ASN A 409 25.40 18.86 23.90
N ARG A 410 24.36 19.69 23.90
CA ARG A 410 23.30 19.73 22.88
C ARG A 410 23.85 20.31 21.57
N GLU A 411 24.48 19.49 20.76
CA GLU A 411 24.78 19.84 19.36
C GLU A 411 23.69 19.30 18.42
N GLN A 412 23.17 20.17 17.55
CA GLN A 412 22.29 19.78 16.45
C GLN A 412 23.10 19.01 15.40
N LEU A 413 23.04 17.67 15.46
CA LEU A 413 23.67 16.81 14.46
C LEU A 413 22.92 16.91 13.12
N ARG A 414 23.56 17.50 12.10
CA ARG A 414 23.14 17.38 10.69
C ARG A 414 23.86 16.17 10.08
N PHE A 415 23.12 15.10 9.79
CA PHE A 415 23.66 13.92 9.11
C PHE A 415 23.56 14.09 7.58
N PHE A 416 24.65 13.83 6.86
CA PHE A 416 24.70 13.78 5.40
C PHE A 416 25.46 12.52 4.95
N ARG A 417 24.74 11.41 4.76
CA ARG A 417 25.17 10.24 3.98
C ARG A 417 23.99 9.27 3.85
N SER A 418 23.75 8.70 2.67
CA SER A 418 22.94 7.48 2.57
C SER A 418 23.84 6.29 2.93
N THR A 419 23.40 5.44 3.84
CA THR A 419 24.11 4.20 4.17
C THR A 419 23.06 3.11 4.35
N LEU A 420 23.17 2.05 3.56
CA LEU A 420 22.42 0.81 3.82
C LEU A 420 23.18 0.05 4.90
N THR A 421 22.56 -0.13 6.06
CA THR A 421 23.16 -0.87 7.18
C THR A 421 22.46 -2.22 7.28
N VAL A 422 23.24 -3.31 7.28
CA VAL A 422 22.73 -4.68 7.47
C VAL A 422 23.38 -5.24 8.73
N GLY A 423 22.58 -5.59 9.74
CA GLY A 423 23.09 -5.92 11.08
C GLY A 423 22.59 -7.26 11.64
N LYS A 424 23.48 -7.98 12.33
CA LYS A 424 23.15 -9.02 13.32
C LYS A 424 22.83 -8.32 14.65
N GLY A 425 21.63 -8.55 15.19
CA GLY A 425 21.27 -8.38 16.61
C GLY A 425 21.63 -7.05 17.30
N LYS A 426 20.60 -6.24 17.60
CA LYS A 426 20.64 -5.10 18.54
C LYS A 426 21.81 -4.11 18.37
N THR A 427 21.81 -3.30 17.32
CA THR A 427 22.41 -1.94 17.37
C THR A 427 21.77 -1.05 16.30
N LEU A 428 20.80 -0.23 16.69
CA LEU A 428 20.35 0.93 15.92
C LEU A 428 21.01 2.16 16.55
N ALA A 429 22.27 2.39 16.19
CA ALA A 429 22.88 3.71 16.27
C ALA A 429 23.10 4.12 14.83
N LEU A 430 22.38 5.15 14.38
CA LEU A 430 22.75 5.89 13.17
C LEU A 430 24.24 6.23 13.31
N THR A 431 25.05 5.65 12.41
CA THR A 431 26.51 5.62 12.52
C THR A 431 27.05 7.03 12.77
N ARG A 432 27.56 7.27 13.97
CA ARG A 432 28.17 8.54 14.37
C ARG A 432 29.53 8.64 13.66
N GLN A 433 29.59 9.33 12.53
CA GLN A 433 30.86 9.74 11.93
C GLN A 433 31.15 11.18 12.38
N THR A 434 31.92 11.33 13.47
CA THR A 434 32.47 12.63 13.87
C THR A 434 33.58 12.99 12.89
N THR A 435 33.34 13.96 12.01
CA THR A 435 34.44 14.68 11.35
C THR A 435 35.06 15.59 12.39
N LYS A 436 36.28 15.27 12.84
CA LYS A 436 37.14 16.27 13.47
C LYS A 436 37.46 17.32 12.42
N THR A 437 36.91 18.51 12.56
CA THR A 437 37.59 19.71 12.07
C THR A 437 38.75 19.96 13.03
N ASP A 438 39.97 19.63 12.60
CA ASP A 438 41.17 20.17 13.24
C ASP A 438 41.17 21.70 13.04
N ALA A 439 41.72 22.38 14.05
CA ALA A 439 41.58 23.82 14.35
C ALA A 439 41.93 24.80 13.23
#